data_AF-A0A964NEN3-F1
#
_entry.id   AF-A0A964NEN3-F1
#
_cell.length_a   1.000
_cell.length_b   1.000
_cell.length_c   1.000
_cell.angle_alpha   90.00
_cell.angle_beta   90.00
_cell.angle_gamma   90.00
#
_symmetry.space_group_name_H-M   'P 1'
#
loop_
_entity.id
_entity.type
_entity.pdbx_description
1 polymer ?
#
loop_
_entity_poly.entity_id
_entity_poly.type
_entity_poly.pdbx_seq_one_letter_code
_entity_poly.pdbx_strand_id
1 'polypeptide(L)'
;MGKRARFKVWFLLSLLGCSGDGGSGADGGGTALSGACCDADNVCNLESSDTCEASGRTFTGAQSCEPNPCSLGVTGACCLRNATCELREASACLTDGGDFAGPGSACTPERCPQIATGACCSALSACSTTNERQCARDRGFYQGNGSACEPSPCPRLDVGACCTPEGGCTVDDRRRCSTSFQGNGTSCDPNACAQPVPGACCTDENVCEPRSNVSCQGRFMGADSRCMPADLCASTAPGVCCDNSGGCAELSPADCGGQFLGQGLSCEGEPCQGEAGACCDGGGSCTDGREVTCANAMGFFYLGAMCSDAPCNVADMNVPPPVSDAAAPMSDATADAGP
;
A
#
# COMPACT_ATOMS: atom_id res chain seq x y z
N MET A 1 -34.66 55.17 11.08
CA MET A 1 -34.28 53.73 11.13
C MET A 1 -32.77 53.65 11.29
N GLY A 2 -32.10 52.88 12.15
CA GLY A 2 -32.47 51.86 13.13
C GLY A 2 -31.28 51.66 14.10
N LYS A 3 -31.62 51.59 15.39
CA LYS A 3 -30.95 51.05 16.59
C LYS A 3 -29.44 50.71 16.53
N ARG A 4 -28.64 51.44 17.32
CA ARG A 4 -27.34 50.98 17.87
C ARG A 4 -27.60 50.31 19.23
N ALA A 5 -27.41 49.00 19.31
CA ALA A 5 -27.54 48.24 20.55
C ALA A 5 -26.27 48.39 21.41
N ARG A 6 -26.43 48.91 22.63
CA ARG A 6 -25.43 48.88 23.70
C ARG A 6 -25.59 47.55 24.45
N PHE A 7 -24.63 46.64 24.35
CA PHE A 7 -24.58 45.45 25.21
C PHE A 7 -23.84 45.83 26.51
N LYS A 8 -24.60 45.95 27.60
CA LYS A 8 -24.10 46.06 28.97
C LYS A 8 -23.60 44.68 29.40
N VAL A 9 -22.31 44.57 29.67
CA VAL A 9 -21.70 43.43 30.36
C VAL A 9 -22.15 43.48 31.82
N TRP A 10 -23.02 42.55 32.20
CA TRP A 10 -23.37 42.26 33.59
C TRP A 10 -22.34 41.27 34.13
N PHE A 11 -21.40 41.74 34.95
CA PHE A 11 -20.59 40.89 35.82
C PHE A 11 -21.39 40.67 37.10
N LEU A 12 -22.03 39.50 37.21
CA LEU A 12 -22.66 39.02 38.45
C LEU A 12 -21.57 38.50 39.38
N LEU A 13 -21.27 39.29 40.39
CA LEU A 13 -20.51 38.88 41.58
C LEU A 13 -21.49 38.11 42.50
N SER A 14 -21.58 36.79 42.33
CA SER A 14 -22.38 35.94 43.20
C SER A 14 -21.58 35.57 44.44
N LEU A 15 -21.77 36.38 45.49
CA LEU A 15 -21.62 35.98 46.88
C LEU A 15 -22.73 34.97 47.22
N LEU A 16 -22.38 33.70 47.36
CA LEU A 16 -23.04 32.76 48.27
C LEU A 16 -21.98 32.39 49.32
N GLY A 17 -22.14 32.60 50.62
CA GLY A 17 -23.38 32.66 51.39
C GLY A 17 -23.79 31.26 51.84
N CYS A 18 -22.95 30.58 52.61
CA CYS A 18 -23.42 29.49 53.47
C CYS A 18 -23.83 30.09 54.82
N SER A 19 -25.14 30.19 55.02
CA SER A 19 -25.77 30.39 56.31
C SER A 19 -25.52 29.16 57.20
N GLY A 20 -24.98 29.39 58.39
CA GLY A 20 -25.02 28.45 59.51
C GLY A 20 -25.54 29.20 60.74
N ASP A 21 -26.65 28.74 61.27
CA ASP A 21 -27.42 29.35 62.37
C ASP A 21 -26.59 29.62 63.63
N GLY A 22 -26.92 30.73 64.29
CA GLY A 22 -26.47 31.03 65.63
C GLY A 22 -27.11 30.08 66.64
N GLY A 23 -26.28 29.29 67.32
CA GLY A 23 -26.59 28.57 68.54
C GLY A 23 -25.50 28.81 69.57
N SER A 24 -25.81 29.58 70.61
CA SER A 24 -24.93 29.83 71.75
C SER A 24 -24.75 28.53 72.55
N GLY A 25 -23.56 27.95 72.49
CA GLY A 25 -23.11 26.87 73.36
C GLY A 25 -21.60 27.02 73.55
N ALA A 26 -21.20 27.42 74.75
CA ALA A 26 -19.80 27.51 75.13
C ALA A 26 -19.23 26.10 75.26
N ASP A 27 -18.29 25.72 74.39
CA ASP A 27 -17.19 24.81 74.65
C ASP A 27 -16.16 24.99 73.52
N GLY A 28 -14.88 25.22 73.87
CA GLY A 28 -13.81 25.51 72.92
C GLY A 28 -13.57 24.35 71.96
N GLY A 29 -13.80 24.59 70.66
CA GLY A 29 -13.60 23.60 69.60
C GLY A 29 -13.20 24.30 68.32
N GLY A 30 -11.96 24.78 68.26
CA GLY A 30 -11.33 25.11 66.99
C GLY A 30 -11.30 23.84 66.13
N THR A 31 -11.54 23.98 64.83
CA THR A 31 -11.33 22.91 63.85
C THR A 31 -9.84 22.57 63.82
N ALA A 32 -9.37 21.80 64.79
CA ALA A 32 -7.98 21.41 64.90
C ALA A 32 -7.70 20.47 63.72
N LEU A 33 -7.02 21.01 62.71
CA LEU A 33 -6.61 20.25 61.53
C LEU A 33 -5.69 19.13 62.03
N SER A 34 -6.11 17.88 61.83
CA SER A 34 -5.28 16.71 62.16
C SER A 34 -4.18 16.57 61.11
N GLY A 35 -2.96 16.32 61.56
CA GLY A 35 -1.77 16.30 60.71
C GLY A 35 -0.54 15.74 61.42
N ALA A 36 0.61 15.83 60.76
CA ALA A 36 1.84 15.20 61.22
C ALA A 36 2.60 16.05 62.26
N CYS A 37 2.83 15.46 63.43
CA CYS A 37 3.51 16.05 64.58
C CYS A 37 4.85 15.41 64.86
N CYS A 38 5.89 16.24 64.96
CA CYS A 38 7.27 15.81 65.01
C CYS A 38 7.92 16.07 66.34
N ASP A 39 8.45 15.02 66.97
CA ASP A 39 9.26 15.14 68.17
C ASP A 39 10.76 15.34 67.86
N ALA A 40 11.55 15.51 68.92
CA ALA A 40 13.00 15.73 68.81
C ALA A 40 13.78 14.52 68.28
N ASP A 41 13.18 13.33 68.32
CA ASP A 41 13.78 12.07 67.86
C ASP A 41 13.33 11.71 66.42
N ASN A 42 12.66 12.63 65.73
CA ASN A 42 12.11 12.47 64.38
C ASN A 42 10.96 11.45 64.27
N VAL A 43 10.23 11.19 65.36
CA VAL A 43 9.04 10.33 65.34
C VAL A 43 7.80 11.14 64.96
N CYS A 44 7.05 10.65 63.98
CA CYS A 44 5.79 11.24 63.55
C CYS A 44 4.60 10.66 64.32
N ASN A 45 3.78 11.55 64.86
CA ASN A 45 2.49 11.23 65.47
C ASN A 45 1.38 11.96 64.70
N LEU A 46 0.27 11.27 64.41
CA LEU A 46 -0.91 11.88 63.82
C LEU A 46 -1.78 12.46 64.94
N GLU A 47 -1.68 13.77 65.12
CA GLU A 47 -2.38 14.51 66.19
C GLU A 47 -3.02 15.77 65.62
N SER A 48 -3.84 16.45 66.42
CA SER A 48 -4.39 17.76 66.04
C SER A 48 -3.35 18.87 66.26
N SER A 49 -3.42 19.96 65.47
CA SER A 49 -2.51 21.10 65.59
C SER A 49 -2.31 21.57 67.04
N ASP A 50 -3.40 21.66 67.80
CA ASP A 50 -3.40 22.18 69.16
C ASP A 50 -2.71 21.20 70.14
N THR A 51 -2.96 19.90 69.97
CA THR A 51 -2.30 18.85 70.77
C THR A 51 -0.82 18.70 70.43
N CYS A 52 -0.45 19.00 69.18
CA CYS A 52 0.92 18.98 68.69
C CYS A 52 1.80 19.97 69.45
N GLU A 53 1.36 21.23 69.46
CA GLU A 53 2.07 22.34 70.09
C GLU A 53 2.04 22.22 71.62
N ALA A 54 0.91 21.79 72.19
CA ALA A 54 0.77 21.54 73.62
C ALA A 54 1.72 20.44 74.12
N SER A 55 2.06 19.46 73.26
CA SER A 55 3.01 18.38 73.57
C SER A 55 4.48 18.76 73.31
N GLY A 56 4.75 20.01 72.92
CA GLY A 56 6.10 20.46 72.58
C GLY A 56 6.65 19.89 71.27
N ARG A 57 5.78 19.36 70.41
CA ARG A 57 6.13 18.82 69.08
C ARG A 57 5.95 19.88 68.00
N THR A 58 6.62 19.70 66.87
CA THR A 58 6.49 20.60 65.71
C THR A 58 5.39 20.12 64.78
N PHE A 59 4.36 20.94 64.55
CA PHE A 59 3.30 20.65 63.59
C PHE A 59 3.77 20.98 62.16
N THR A 60 3.80 19.98 61.28
CA THR A 60 4.28 20.14 59.90
C THR A 60 3.17 20.40 58.88
N GLY A 61 1.92 20.48 59.34
CA GLY A 61 0.74 20.70 58.50
C GLY A 61 -0.18 19.47 58.42
N ALA A 62 -1.32 19.63 57.73
CA ALA A 62 -2.35 18.61 57.55
C ALA A 62 -1.94 17.50 56.54
N GLN A 63 -0.85 16.80 56.84
CA GLN A 63 -0.29 15.70 56.05
C GLN A 63 -0.18 14.40 56.87
N SER A 64 0.04 13.26 56.20
CA SER A 64 0.19 11.93 56.83
C SER A 64 1.59 11.71 57.42
N CYS A 65 1.71 10.75 58.35
CA CYS A 65 3.00 10.26 58.87
C CYS A 65 3.71 9.26 57.95
N GLU A 66 3.15 8.97 56.79
CA GLU A 66 3.77 8.11 55.79
C GLU A 66 3.79 8.84 54.44
N PRO A 67 4.99 9.11 53.87
CA PRO A 67 6.32 8.96 54.48
C PRO A 67 6.54 9.91 55.69
N ASN A 68 7.39 9.52 56.65
CA ASN A 68 7.62 10.28 57.91
C ASN A 68 8.20 11.70 57.64
N PRO A 69 7.43 12.78 57.85
CA PRO A 69 7.85 14.16 57.58
C PRO A 69 8.74 14.75 58.68
N CYS A 70 8.87 14.06 59.81
CA CYS A 70 9.60 14.52 60.99
C CYS A 70 11.11 14.34 60.91
N SER A 71 11.57 13.86 59.77
CA SER A 71 12.95 13.68 59.35
C SER A 71 13.69 15.00 59.08
N LEU A 72 13.56 15.99 59.96
CA LEU A 72 14.22 17.30 59.81
C LEU A 72 15.73 17.13 60.05
N GLY A 73 16.49 16.91 58.97
CA GLY A 73 17.94 16.79 58.98
C GLY A 73 18.51 15.43 58.58
N VAL A 74 17.67 14.43 58.26
CA VAL A 74 18.14 13.18 57.67
C VAL A 74 17.96 13.24 56.16
N THR A 75 19.09 13.22 55.45
CA THR A 75 19.08 13.08 53.99
C THR A 75 18.67 11.65 53.63
N GLY A 76 18.04 11.54 52.47
CA GLY A 76 17.73 10.26 51.84
C GLY A 76 17.95 10.38 50.34
N ALA A 77 17.93 9.23 49.67
CA ALA A 77 18.05 9.19 48.22
C ALA A 77 16.86 9.92 47.58
N CYS A 78 17.17 10.97 46.83
CA CYS A 78 16.23 11.71 46.01
C CYS A 78 16.47 11.37 44.54
N CYS A 79 15.45 10.81 43.89
CA CYS A 79 15.50 10.49 42.48
C CYS A 79 14.95 11.65 41.65
N LEU A 80 15.86 12.44 41.09
CA LEU A 80 15.52 13.57 40.23
C LEU A 80 15.04 13.06 38.85
N ARG A 81 14.33 13.92 38.11
CA ARG A 81 13.73 13.57 36.81
C ARG A 81 14.72 13.14 35.71
N ASN A 82 16.01 13.40 35.89
CA ASN A 82 17.10 12.98 35.01
C ASN A 82 17.73 11.64 35.43
N ALA A 83 17.09 10.91 36.36
CA ALA A 83 17.60 9.71 37.01
C ALA A 83 18.92 9.89 37.80
N THR A 84 19.28 11.14 38.10
CA THR A 84 20.33 11.41 39.08
C THR A 84 19.80 11.12 40.47
N CYS A 85 20.56 10.33 41.24
CA CYS A 85 20.33 10.15 42.66
C CYS A 85 21.18 11.15 43.45
N GLU A 86 20.55 11.99 44.25
CA GLU A 86 21.24 12.89 45.18
C GLU A 86 20.73 12.70 46.61
N LEU A 87 21.61 12.80 47.60
CA LEU A 87 21.20 12.84 49.00
C LEU A 87 20.61 14.22 49.30
N ARG A 88 19.29 14.29 49.44
CA ARG A 88 18.56 15.52 49.75
C ARG A 88 17.62 15.32 50.92
N GLU A 89 17.18 16.42 51.50
CA GLU A 89 16.06 16.41 52.45
C GLU A 89 14.76 16.09 51.70
N ALA A 90 13.80 15.47 52.40
CA ALA A 90 12.53 15.06 51.81
C ALA A 90 11.77 16.22 51.15
N SER A 91 11.69 17.36 51.83
CA SER A 91 11.03 18.58 51.35
C SER A 91 11.71 19.16 50.11
N ALA A 92 13.04 19.21 50.09
CA ALA A 92 13.82 19.66 48.94
C ALA A 92 13.63 18.74 47.73
N CYS A 93 13.64 17.42 47.95
CA CYS A 93 13.43 16.43 46.91
C CYS A 93 12.07 16.59 46.20
N LEU A 94 11.01 16.74 47.00
CA LEU A 94 9.65 16.94 46.48
C LEU A 94 9.50 18.29 45.78
N THR A 95 10.15 19.34 46.29
CA THR A 95 10.14 20.68 45.68
C THR A 95 10.81 20.67 44.30
N ASP A 96 11.89 19.90 44.14
CA ASP A 96 12.58 19.69 42.87
C ASP A 96 11.83 18.73 41.93
N GLY A 97 10.68 18.20 42.35
CA GLY A 97 9.85 17.28 41.58
C GLY A 97 10.46 15.88 41.41
N GLY A 98 11.34 15.50 42.33
CA GLY A 98 11.92 14.16 42.44
C GLY A 98 11.16 13.25 43.40
N ASP A 99 11.47 11.96 43.35
CA ASP A 99 10.87 10.94 44.21
C ASP A 99 11.81 10.62 45.39
N PHE A 100 11.34 10.85 46.62
CA PHE A 100 12.14 10.61 47.83
C PHE A 100 11.99 9.16 48.30
N ALA A 101 13.11 8.45 48.39
CA ALA A 101 13.11 7.01 48.66
C ALA A 101 13.09 6.64 50.16
N GLY A 102 12.95 7.64 51.03
CA GLY A 102 12.87 7.51 52.48
C GLY A 102 14.13 8.00 53.22
N PRO A 103 14.01 8.38 54.50
CA PRO A 103 15.12 8.88 55.30
C PRO A 103 16.22 7.82 55.48
N GLY A 104 17.49 8.24 55.45
CA GLY A 104 18.64 7.35 55.61
C GLY A 104 18.91 6.39 54.45
N SER A 105 18.11 6.47 53.37
CA SER A 105 18.34 5.66 52.19
C SER A 105 19.57 6.13 51.41
N ALA A 106 20.44 5.20 51.03
CA ALA A 106 21.65 5.50 50.27
C ALA A 106 21.34 5.74 48.79
N CYS A 107 22.05 6.69 48.18
CA CYS A 107 22.08 6.83 46.73
C CYS A 107 23.02 5.80 46.11
N THR A 108 22.45 4.72 45.56
CA THR A 108 23.16 3.77 44.71
C THR A 108 22.75 3.98 43.25
N PRO A 109 23.59 3.62 42.27
CA PRO A 109 23.27 3.75 40.85
C PRO A 109 21.94 3.07 40.47
N GLU A 110 21.60 1.97 41.13
CA GLU A 110 20.39 1.18 40.85
C GLU A 110 19.13 1.69 41.56
N ARG A 111 19.27 2.64 42.52
CA ARG A 111 18.17 3.09 43.38
C ARG A 111 17.12 3.90 42.61
N CYS A 112 17.58 4.74 41.69
CA CYS A 112 16.68 5.53 40.87
C CYS A 112 16.34 4.76 39.60
N PRO A 113 15.10 4.87 39.09
CA PRO A 113 14.73 4.23 37.84
C PRO A 113 15.71 4.70 36.77
N GLN A 114 16.56 3.79 36.32
CA GLN A 114 17.45 4.04 35.19
C GLN A 114 16.55 4.44 34.03
N ILE A 115 16.76 5.64 33.47
CA ILE A 115 16.02 6.00 32.25
C ILE A 115 16.55 5.06 31.18
N ALA A 116 15.73 4.08 30.84
CA ALA A 116 16.06 3.15 29.79
C ALA A 116 16.31 3.94 28.51
N THR A 117 17.49 3.74 27.94
CA THR A 117 17.92 4.36 26.69
C THR A 117 17.84 3.35 25.57
N GLY A 118 17.80 3.87 24.36
CA GLY A 118 17.74 3.10 23.12
C GLY A 118 18.09 3.98 21.93
N ALA A 119 18.20 3.36 20.77
CA ALA A 119 18.40 4.04 19.50
C ALA A 119 17.20 4.93 19.15
N CYS A 120 17.48 6.18 18.84
CA CYS A 120 16.54 7.16 18.31
C CYS A 120 16.94 7.51 16.87
N CYS A 121 16.00 7.31 15.95
CA CYS A 121 16.21 7.54 14.54
C CYS A 121 15.65 8.88 14.09
N SER A 122 16.52 9.74 13.58
CA SER A 122 16.11 11.00 12.98
C SER A 122 15.50 10.80 11.60
N ALA A 123 14.80 11.82 11.11
CA ALA A 123 14.30 11.85 9.73
C ALA A 123 15.40 11.81 8.66
N LEU A 124 16.66 12.11 9.02
CA LEU A 124 17.82 12.02 8.11
C LEU A 124 18.64 10.74 8.36
N SER A 125 18.03 9.75 9.03
CA SER A 125 18.63 8.43 9.27
C SER A 125 19.89 8.47 10.14
N ALA A 126 20.08 9.54 10.90
CA ALA A 126 21.07 9.60 11.96
C ALA A 126 20.54 8.87 13.19
N CYS A 127 21.39 8.06 13.83
CA CYS A 127 21.07 7.37 15.06
C CYS A 127 21.72 8.07 16.25
N SER A 128 20.96 8.29 17.33
CA SER A 128 21.48 8.71 18.63
C SER A 128 20.94 7.82 19.75
N THR A 129 21.76 7.47 20.73
CA THR A 129 21.29 6.76 21.93
C THR A 129 20.71 7.75 22.91
N THR A 130 19.41 7.70 23.14
CA THR A 130 18.70 8.59 24.08
C THR A 130 17.50 7.88 24.67
N ASN A 131 16.70 8.57 25.49
CA ASN A 131 15.46 8.02 26.03
C ASN A 131 14.25 8.36 25.14
N GLU A 132 13.15 7.63 25.30
CA GLU A 132 11.93 7.79 24.49
C GLU A 132 11.41 9.22 24.46
N ARG A 133 11.37 9.91 25.61
CA ARG A 133 10.84 11.28 25.71
C ARG A 133 11.70 12.27 24.94
N GLN A 134 13.02 12.15 25.05
CA GLN A 134 13.96 13.00 24.34
C GLN A 134 13.91 12.71 22.83
N CYS A 135 13.82 11.43 22.45
CA CYS A 135 13.64 11.05 21.05
C CYS A 135 12.37 11.66 20.43
N ALA A 136 11.25 11.64 21.17
CA ALA A 136 10.00 12.27 20.73
C ALA A 136 10.13 13.80 20.60
N ARG A 137 10.88 14.46 21.51
CA ARG A 137 11.17 15.91 21.42
C ARG A 137 12.00 16.25 20.19
N ASP A 138 12.95 15.39 19.86
CA ASP A 138 13.82 15.55 18.69
C ASP A 138 13.12 15.11 17.38
N ARG A 139 11.82 14.81 17.44
CA ARG A 139 10.99 14.32 16.31
C ARG A 139 11.58 13.05 15.67
N GLY A 140 12.27 12.24 16.45
CA GLY A 140 12.80 10.96 16.04
C GLY A 140 11.83 9.81 16.33
N PHE A 141 12.16 8.64 15.79
CA PHE A 141 11.47 7.38 16.05
C PHE A 141 12.31 6.52 16.99
N TYR A 142 11.75 6.19 18.16
CA TYR A 142 12.45 5.41 19.18
C TYR A 142 12.35 3.91 18.89
N GLN A 143 13.48 3.21 18.88
CA GLN A 143 13.54 1.78 18.55
C GLN A 143 13.32 0.84 19.74
N GLY A 144 13.01 1.40 20.91
CA GLY A 144 12.79 0.65 22.15
C GLY A 144 14.03 0.59 23.05
N ASN A 145 13.79 0.26 24.30
CA ASN A 145 14.83 0.21 25.33
C ASN A 145 15.88 -0.88 25.03
N GLY A 146 17.17 -0.55 25.21
CA GLY A 146 18.28 -1.45 24.96
C GLY A 146 18.69 -1.61 23.49
N SER A 147 18.01 -0.93 22.56
CA SER A 147 18.42 -0.90 21.15
C SER A 147 19.73 -0.11 20.96
N ALA A 148 20.64 -0.63 20.14
CA ALA A 148 21.93 -0.02 19.86
C ALA A 148 21.89 0.79 18.56
N CYS A 149 22.76 1.81 18.45
CA CYS A 149 22.96 2.57 17.21
C CYS A 149 23.98 1.94 16.25
N GLU A 150 24.62 0.83 16.63
CA GLU A 150 25.56 0.11 15.77
C GLU A 150 25.24 -1.40 15.81
N PRO A 151 24.98 -2.04 14.66
CA PRO A 151 24.72 -1.42 13.36
C PRO A 151 23.49 -0.51 13.39
N SER A 152 23.51 0.61 12.65
CA SER A 152 22.43 1.63 12.70
C SER A 152 21.06 1.03 12.36
N PRO A 153 20.09 1.02 13.30
CA PRO A 153 18.73 0.53 13.05
C PRO A 153 17.88 1.53 12.28
N CYS A 154 18.43 2.70 11.95
CA CYS A 154 17.67 3.78 11.32
C CYS A 154 17.62 3.60 9.81
N PRO A 155 16.43 3.38 9.22
CA PRO A 155 16.32 3.18 7.78
C PRO A 155 16.81 4.43 7.05
N ARG A 156 17.76 4.25 6.12
CA ARG A 156 18.21 5.33 5.26
C ARG A 156 17.10 5.68 4.29
N LEU A 157 16.52 6.88 4.42
CA LEU A 157 15.31 7.25 3.68
C LEU A 157 15.51 7.50 2.17
N ASP A 158 16.74 7.39 1.68
CA ASP A 158 17.05 7.55 0.26
C ASP A 158 17.59 6.27 -0.36
N VAL A 159 17.64 5.15 0.37
CA VAL A 159 18.36 3.94 -0.03
C VAL A 159 17.40 2.75 -0.10
N GLY A 160 17.56 1.92 -1.11
CA GLY A 160 16.70 0.75 -1.34
C GLY A 160 17.23 -0.09 -2.49
N ALA A 161 16.50 -1.14 -2.84
CA ALA A 161 16.87 -2.02 -3.94
C ALA A 161 16.77 -1.29 -5.30
N CYS A 162 17.89 -1.25 -6.00
CA CYS A 162 18.04 -0.81 -7.38
C CYS A 162 18.22 -2.04 -8.28
N CYS A 163 17.47 -2.09 -9.38
CA CYS A 163 17.68 -3.11 -10.40
C CYS A 163 18.69 -2.68 -11.45
N THR A 164 19.42 -3.65 -11.98
CA THR A 164 20.26 -3.48 -13.17
C THR A 164 19.54 -4.01 -14.42
N PRO A 165 19.95 -3.58 -15.63
CA PRO A 165 19.38 -4.11 -16.88
C PRO A 165 19.53 -5.63 -17.03
N GLU A 166 20.56 -6.20 -16.39
CA GLU A 166 20.86 -7.64 -16.43
C GLU A 166 20.13 -8.44 -15.34
N GLY A 167 19.19 -7.83 -14.62
CA GLY A 167 18.44 -8.49 -13.54
C GLY A 167 19.20 -8.58 -12.21
N GLY A 168 20.37 -7.96 -12.11
CA GLY A 168 21.08 -7.78 -10.85
C GLY A 168 20.34 -6.83 -9.91
N CYS A 169 20.59 -6.96 -8.60
CA CYS A 169 20.05 -6.08 -7.57
C CYS A 169 21.17 -5.57 -6.68
N THR A 170 21.19 -4.25 -6.45
CA THR A 170 22.07 -3.60 -5.48
C THR A 170 21.25 -2.72 -4.55
N VAL A 171 21.70 -2.55 -3.29
CA VAL A 171 21.09 -1.56 -2.38
C VAL A 171 21.88 -0.27 -2.51
N ASP A 172 21.27 0.76 -3.08
CA ASP A 172 21.91 2.07 -3.29
C ASP A 172 20.90 3.22 -3.18
N ASP A 173 21.42 4.45 -3.22
CA ASP A 173 20.64 5.67 -3.23
C ASP A 173 19.72 5.73 -4.46
N ARG A 174 18.48 6.19 -4.28
CA ARG A 174 17.48 6.33 -5.35
C ARG A 174 18.02 7.08 -6.58
N ARG A 175 18.90 8.08 -6.39
CA ARG A 175 19.48 8.86 -7.50
C ARG A 175 20.58 8.12 -8.24
N ARG A 176 21.11 7.04 -7.67
CA ARG A 176 22.18 6.22 -8.25
C ARG A 176 21.66 4.95 -8.90
N CYS A 177 20.38 4.61 -8.75
CA CYS A 177 19.79 3.48 -9.46
C CYS A 177 19.88 3.67 -10.99
N SER A 178 20.37 2.66 -11.69
CA SER A 178 20.57 2.71 -13.15
C SER A 178 19.30 2.49 -13.96
N THR A 179 18.34 1.70 -13.47
CA THR A 179 17.08 1.40 -14.20
C THR A 179 15.84 1.69 -13.35
N SER A 180 15.63 0.91 -12.29
CA SER A 180 14.42 0.96 -11.48
C SER A 180 14.78 0.90 -10.00
N PHE A 181 14.09 1.73 -9.22
CA PHE A 181 14.16 1.75 -7.76
C PHE A 181 12.90 1.08 -7.20
N GLN A 182 13.08 0.03 -6.40
CA GLN A 182 11.98 -0.77 -5.85
C GLN A 182 11.29 -0.11 -4.65
N GLY A 183 11.83 1.01 -4.17
CA GLY A 183 11.27 1.75 -3.05
C GLY A 183 12.23 1.81 -1.88
N ASN A 184 11.93 2.71 -0.96
CA ASN A 184 12.80 3.02 0.17
C ASN A 184 12.83 1.88 1.20
N GLY A 185 14.01 1.52 1.69
CA GLY A 185 14.19 0.43 2.67
C GLY A 185 13.95 -0.99 2.13
N THR A 186 13.79 -1.16 0.81
CA THR A 186 13.68 -2.48 0.18
C THR A 186 15.05 -3.18 0.12
N SER A 187 15.06 -4.51 0.27
CA SER A 187 16.25 -5.36 0.17
C SER A 187 16.36 -6.04 -1.19
N CYS A 188 17.56 -6.53 -1.51
CA CYS A 188 17.82 -7.37 -2.68
C CYS A 188 17.66 -8.88 -2.41
N ASP A 189 17.15 -9.24 -1.23
CA ASP A 189 16.90 -10.61 -0.82
C ASP A 189 15.46 -10.73 -0.28
N PRO A 190 14.57 -11.47 -0.96
CA PRO A 190 14.80 -12.11 -2.27
C PRO A 190 14.95 -11.08 -3.42
N ASN A 191 15.69 -11.43 -4.47
CA ASN A 191 15.87 -10.54 -5.62
C ASN A 191 14.55 -10.39 -6.39
N ALA A 192 13.89 -9.24 -6.21
CA ALA A 192 12.64 -8.90 -6.89
C ALA A 192 12.85 -8.30 -8.30
N CYS A 193 14.09 -8.13 -8.76
CA CYS A 193 14.37 -7.63 -10.09
C CYS A 193 14.03 -8.66 -11.16
N ALA A 194 13.48 -8.18 -12.29
CA ALA A 194 13.17 -9.02 -13.43
C ALA A 194 14.44 -9.74 -13.92
N GLN A 195 14.42 -11.06 -13.83
CA GLN A 195 15.54 -11.88 -14.28
C GLN A 195 15.49 -12.01 -15.81
N PRO A 196 16.63 -11.90 -16.52
CA PRO A 196 16.69 -12.16 -17.94
C PRO A 196 16.45 -13.64 -18.20
N VAL A 197 15.24 -13.97 -18.67
CA VAL A 197 14.90 -15.32 -19.13
C VAL A 197 14.85 -15.33 -20.65
N PRO A 198 15.53 -16.27 -21.33
CA PRO A 198 15.53 -16.36 -22.79
C PRO A 198 14.14 -16.75 -23.30
N GLY A 199 13.79 -16.27 -24.49
CA GLY A 199 12.55 -16.66 -25.19
C GLY A 199 12.43 -16.00 -26.56
N ALA A 200 11.31 -16.25 -27.23
CA ALA A 200 10.96 -15.60 -28.49
C ALA A 200 10.41 -14.20 -28.22
N CYS A 201 10.99 -13.20 -28.90
CA CYS A 201 10.54 -11.82 -28.88
C CYS A 201 10.03 -11.44 -30.27
N CYS A 202 8.77 -11.03 -30.36
CA CYS A 202 8.18 -10.48 -31.57
C CYS A 202 8.34 -8.97 -31.57
N THR A 203 9.08 -8.44 -32.54
CA THR A 203 9.23 -6.99 -32.74
C THR A 203 7.94 -6.39 -33.34
N ASP A 204 7.83 -5.06 -33.30
CA ASP A 204 6.71 -4.33 -33.94
C ASP A 204 6.66 -4.52 -35.47
N GLU A 205 7.74 -5.02 -36.07
CA GLU A 205 7.83 -5.37 -37.50
C GLU A 205 7.46 -6.85 -37.78
N ASN A 206 6.85 -7.54 -36.81
CA ASN A 206 6.51 -8.97 -36.85
C ASN A 206 7.72 -9.91 -37.07
N VAL A 207 8.93 -9.46 -36.74
CA VAL A 207 10.14 -10.29 -36.81
C VAL A 207 10.33 -11.00 -35.48
N CYS A 208 10.56 -12.32 -35.52
CA CYS A 208 10.89 -13.08 -34.33
C CYS A 208 12.40 -13.15 -34.10
N GLU A 209 12.86 -12.68 -32.94
CA GLU A 209 14.25 -12.79 -32.51
C GLU A 209 14.37 -13.45 -31.12
N PRO A 210 15.36 -14.33 -30.89
CA PRO A 210 15.63 -14.85 -29.57
C PRO A 210 16.22 -13.74 -28.68
N ARG A 211 15.44 -13.26 -27.71
CA ARG A 211 15.84 -12.21 -26.75
C ARG A 211 15.41 -12.60 -25.33
N SER A 212 15.93 -11.90 -24.32
CA SER A 212 15.42 -12.04 -22.96
C SER A 212 14.11 -11.25 -22.78
N ASN A 213 13.29 -11.60 -21.79
CA ASN A 213 12.11 -10.83 -21.40
C ASN A 213 12.42 -9.34 -21.13
N VAL A 214 13.59 -9.02 -20.58
CA VAL A 214 14.02 -7.64 -20.26
C VAL A 214 14.63 -6.89 -21.45
N SER A 215 15.09 -7.60 -22.48
CA SER A 215 15.67 -7.01 -23.71
C SER A 215 14.73 -7.10 -24.92
N CYS A 216 13.50 -7.58 -24.72
CA CYS A 216 12.49 -7.68 -25.75
C CYS A 216 11.81 -6.33 -25.97
N GLN A 217 12.09 -5.69 -27.11
CA GLN A 217 11.43 -4.47 -27.56
C GLN A 217 10.23 -4.86 -28.42
N GLY A 218 9.19 -5.40 -27.77
CA GLY A 218 8.01 -5.95 -28.43
C GLY A 218 7.30 -6.96 -27.53
N ARG A 219 6.60 -7.93 -28.13
CA ARG A 219 5.85 -8.95 -27.39
C ARG A 219 6.75 -10.15 -27.06
N PHE A 220 7.01 -10.38 -25.77
CA PHE A 220 7.69 -11.58 -25.29
C PHE A 220 6.71 -12.76 -25.20
N MET A 221 7.01 -13.87 -25.87
CA MET A 221 6.10 -15.03 -25.96
C MET A 221 6.20 -15.99 -24.78
N GLY A 222 7.08 -15.70 -23.81
CA GLY A 222 7.29 -16.50 -22.60
C GLY A 222 8.70 -17.10 -22.53
N ALA A 223 9.09 -17.53 -21.34
CA ALA A 223 10.39 -18.17 -21.11
C ALA A 223 10.51 -19.45 -21.96
N ASP A 224 11.70 -19.69 -22.50
CA ASP A 224 12.08 -20.84 -23.34
C ASP A 224 11.26 -21.03 -24.63
N SER A 225 10.41 -20.06 -24.98
CA SER A 225 9.73 -20.03 -26.28
C SER A 225 10.75 -19.87 -27.42
N ARG A 226 10.47 -20.47 -28.58
CA ARG A 226 11.36 -20.49 -29.74
C ARG A 226 10.71 -19.76 -30.91
N CYS A 227 11.51 -19.18 -31.79
CA CYS A 227 11.05 -18.49 -33.00
C CYS A 227 10.62 -19.44 -34.14
N MET A 228 9.78 -20.43 -33.80
CA MET A 228 9.16 -21.37 -34.72
C MET A 228 7.81 -21.80 -34.14
N PRO A 229 6.72 -21.91 -34.93
CA PRO A 229 6.62 -21.73 -36.38
C PRO A 229 6.63 -20.25 -36.84
N ALA A 230 6.70 -20.03 -38.16
CA ALA A 230 6.79 -18.70 -38.80
C ALA A 230 5.66 -17.74 -38.40
N ASP A 231 4.51 -18.27 -37.98
CA ASP A 231 3.31 -17.50 -37.62
C ASP A 231 3.29 -17.02 -36.16
N LEU A 232 4.32 -17.33 -35.37
CA LEU A 232 4.36 -16.97 -33.94
C LEU A 232 4.20 -15.44 -33.74
N CYS A 233 4.86 -14.66 -34.58
CA CYS A 233 4.78 -13.20 -34.59
C CYS A 233 3.77 -12.65 -35.61
N ALA A 234 3.17 -13.51 -36.44
CA ALA A 234 2.05 -13.11 -37.30
C ALA A 234 0.73 -12.98 -36.53
N SER A 235 0.68 -13.44 -35.26
CA SER A 235 -0.50 -13.26 -34.38
C SER A 235 -0.79 -11.81 -33.96
N THR A 236 0.07 -10.87 -34.36
CA THR A 236 -0.11 -9.40 -34.23
C THR A 236 -0.40 -8.70 -35.54
N ALA A 237 -0.29 -9.39 -36.69
CA ALA A 237 -0.69 -8.82 -37.96
C ALA A 237 -2.22 -8.63 -37.95
N PRO A 238 -2.72 -7.47 -38.39
CA PRO A 238 -4.14 -7.32 -38.63
C PRO A 238 -4.59 -8.40 -39.63
N GLY A 239 -5.79 -8.91 -39.44
CA GLY A 239 -6.40 -9.86 -40.36
C GLY A 239 -7.52 -9.20 -41.16
N VAL A 240 -7.99 -9.87 -42.21
CA VAL A 240 -9.09 -9.36 -43.01
C VAL A 240 -10.40 -9.41 -42.20
N CYS A 241 -10.99 -8.24 -42.00
CA CYS A 241 -12.34 -8.03 -41.50
C CYS A 241 -13.23 -7.56 -42.66
N CYS A 242 -14.24 -8.35 -42.98
CA CYS A 242 -15.24 -8.00 -44.00
C CYS A 242 -16.48 -7.40 -43.36
N ASP A 243 -16.96 -6.28 -43.91
CA ASP A 243 -18.27 -5.74 -43.58
C ASP A 243 -19.38 -6.32 -44.49
N ASN A 244 -20.63 -6.08 -44.11
CA ASN A 244 -21.81 -6.59 -44.84
C ASN A 244 -22.00 -5.94 -46.22
N SER A 245 -21.32 -4.83 -46.51
CA SER A 245 -21.32 -4.14 -47.80
C SER A 245 -20.18 -4.61 -48.72
N GLY A 246 -19.29 -5.49 -48.27
CA GLY A 246 -18.11 -5.94 -49.02
C GLY A 246 -16.87 -5.07 -48.82
N GLY A 247 -16.91 -4.11 -47.90
CA GLY A 247 -15.72 -3.40 -47.45
C GLY A 247 -14.76 -4.35 -46.72
N CYS A 248 -13.48 -4.22 -47.03
CA CYS A 248 -12.40 -4.99 -46.45
C CYS A 248 -11.52 -4.07 -45.61
N ALA A 249 -11.31 -4.42 -44.34
CA ALA A 249 -10.42 -3.71 -43.44
C ALA A 249 -9.46 -4.68 -42.75
N GLU A 250 -8.19 -4.32 -42.65
CA GLU A 250 -7.20 -5.08 -41.90
C GLU A 250 -7.29 -4.68 -40.42
N LEU A 251 -7.98 -5.47 -39.60
CA LEU A 251 -8.25 -5.18 -38.20
C LEU A 251 -7.84 -6.34 -37.30
N SER A 252 -7.71 -6.08 -35.99
CA SER A 252 -7.56 -7.16 -35.02
C SER A 252 -8.87 -7.96 -34.90
N PRO A 253 -8.83 -9.22 -34.43
CA PRO A 253 -10.06 -9.99 -34.17
C PRO A 253 -11.02 -9.28 -33.19
N ALA A 254 -10.48 -8.46 -32.28
CA ALA A 254 -11.27 -7.74 -31.28
C ALA A 254 -11.93 -6.47 -31.85
N ASP A 255 -11.31 -5.85 -32.85
CA ASP A 255 -11.79 -4.61 -33.47
C ASP A 255 -12.65 -4.88 -34.72
N CYS A 256 -12.80 -6.14 -35.12
CA CYS A 256 -13.61 -6.52 -36.26
C CYS A 256 -15.11 -6.50 -35.91
N GLY A 257 -15.81 -5.45 -36.33
CA GLY A 257 -17.27 -5.33 -36.24
C GLY A 257 -18.04 -6.15 -37.29
N GLY A 258 -17.35 -7.02 -38.04
CA GLY A 258 -17.86 -7.83 -39.15
C GLY A 258 -17.28 -9.25 -39.15
N GLN A 259 -17.15 -9.88 -40.32
CA GLN A 259 -16.62 -11.24 -40.42
C GLN A 259 -15.08 -11.22 -40.51
N PHE A 260 -14.41 -11.85 -39.56
CA PHE A 260 -12.96 -12.00 -39.54
C PHE A 260 -12.53 -13.28 -40.29
N LEU A 261 -11.79 -13.16 -41.41
CA LEU A 261 -11.40 -14.29 -42.25
C LEU A 261 -10.12 -15.00 -41.78
N GLY A 262 -9.27 -14.33 -41.02
CA GLY A 262 -8.02 -14.89 -40.52
C GLY A 262 -6.92 -13.84 -40.34
N GLN A 263 -6.00 -14.13 -39.42
CA GLN A 263 -4.84 -13.26 -39.14
C GLN A 263 -3.79 -13.39 -40.24
N GLY A 264 -3.16 -12.28 -40.64
CA GLY A 264 -2.14 -12.27 -41.70
C GLY A 264 -2.67 -12.41 -43.13
N LEU A 265 -4.00 -12.42 -43.31
CA LEU A 265 -4.62 -12.23 -44.63
C LEU A 265 -4.67 -10.73 -44.96
N SER A 266 -4.55 -10.37 -46.24
CA SER A 266 -4.62 -8.98 -46.71
C SER A 266 -5.83 -8.70 -47.59
N CYS A 267 -6.21 -7.43 -47.69
CA CYS A 267 -7.28 -6.97 -48.58
C CYS A 267 -6.85 -6.89 -50.06
N GLU A 268 -5.57 -7.14 -50.36
CA GLU A 268 -4.99 -7.16 -51.71
C GLU A 268 -5.36 -8.46 -52.44
N GLY A 269 -6.64 -8.60 -52.76
CA GLY A 269 -7.18 -9.78 -53.46
C GLY A 269 -8.70 -9.83 -53.47
N GLU A 270 -9.34 -8.70 -53.11
CA GLU A 270 -10.79 -8.60 -52.93
C GLU A 270 -11.43 -9.78 -52.17
N PRO A 271 -10.85 -10.22 -51.03
CA PRO A 271 -11.33 -11.41 -50.31
C PRO A 271 -12.75 -11.25 -49.74
N CYS A 272 -13.22 -10.01 -49.61
CA CYS A 272 -14.58 -9.66 -49.21
C CYS A 272 -15.54 -9.48 -50.40
N GLN A 273 -15.05 -9.58 -51.64
CA GLN A 273 -15.86 -9.54 -52.86
C GLN A 273 -16.04 -10.94 -53.45
N GLY A 274 -17.07 -11.64 -53.00
CA GLY A 274 -17.73 -12.67 -53.81
C GLY A 274 -18.95 -12.07 -54.50
N GLU A 275 -19.27 -12.41 -55.75
CA GLU A 275 -20.44 -11.84 -56.42
C GLU A 275 -21.69 -12.09 -55.58
N ALA A 276 -22.54 -11.08 -55.40
CA ALA A 276 -23.74 -11.20 -54.60
C ALA A 276 -24.69 -12.24 -55.23
N GLY A 277 -25.33 -13.03 -54.38
CA GLY A 277 -26.20 -14.11 -54.82
C GLY A 277 -27.24 -14.46 -53.77
N ALA A 278 -28.23 -15.24 -54.18
CA ALA A 278 -29.31 -15.70 -53.32
C ALA A 278 -28.84 -16.95 -52.57
N CYS A 279 -28.98 -16.93 -51.25
CA CYS A 279 -28.80 -18.10 -50.42
C CYS A 279 -30.13 -18.75 -50.12
N CYS A 280 -30.27 -20.00 -50.53
CA CYS A 280 -31.50 -20.76 -50.33
C CYS A 280 -31.30 -21.85 -49.29
N ASP A 281 -32.15 -21.88 -48.26
CA ASP A 281 -32.18 -23.00 -47.33
C ASP A 281 -33.01 -24.19 -47.89
N GLY A 282 -32.85 -25.37 -47.28
CA GLY A 282 -33.60 -26.57 -47.65
C GLY A 282 -35.12 -26.50 -47.37
N GLY A 283 -35.59 -25.40 -46.78
CA GLY A 283 -37.00 -25.11 -46.53
C GLY A 283 -37.63 -24.13 -47.53
N GLY A 284 -36.86 -23.61 -48.48
CA GLY A 284 -37.30 -22.63 -49.48
C GLY A 284 -37.23 -21.16 -49.01
N SER A 285 -36.61 -20.89 -47.86
CA SER A 285 -36.31 -19.52 -47.43
C SER A 285 -35.13 -18.96 -48.21
N CYS A 286 -35.22 -17.69 -48.60
CA CYS A 286 -34.21 -16.99 -49.38
C CYS A 286 -33.61 -15.82 -48.60
N THR A 287 -32.29 -15.73 -48.55
CA THR A 287 -31.55 -14.55 -48.06
C THR A 287 -30.51 -14.10 -49.06
N ASP A 288 -30.50 -12.81 -49.40
CA ASP A 288 -29.44 -12.24 -50.25
C ASP A 288 -28.14 -12.17 -49.45
N GLY A 289 -27.05 -12.66 -50.03
CA GLY A 289 -25.77 -12.76 -49.33
C GLY A 289 -24.62 -13.12 -50.26
N ARG A 290 -23.54 -13.62 -49.67
CA ARG A 290 -22.37 -14.09 -50.42
C ARG A 290 -22.18 -15.60 -50.19
N GLU A 291 -21.45 -16.25 -51.08
CA GLU A 291 -21.22 -17.70 -51.08
C GLU A 291 -20.77 -18.21 -49.70
N VAL A 292 -19.89 -17.47 -49.03
CA VAL A 292 -19.36 -17.80 -47.71
C VAL A 292 -20.44 -17.74 -46.62
N THR A 293 -21.34 -16.75 -46.65
CA THR A 293 -22.45 -16.64 -45.71
C THR A 293 -23.46 -17.77 -45.92
N CYS A 294 -23.64 -18.19 -47.17
CA CYS A 294 -24.56 -19.25 -47.52
C CYS A 294 -24.06 -20.65 -47.12
N ALA A 295 -22.77 -20.91 -47.32
CA ALA A 295 -22.14 -22.15 -46.90
C ALA A 295 -22.26 -22.40 -45.38
N ASN A 296 -22.16 -21.33 -44.57
CA ASN A 296 -22.34 -21.41 -43.11
C ASN A 296 -23.79 -21.66 -42.68
N ALA A 297 -24.77 -21.24 -43.48
CA ALA A 297 -26.19 -21.50 -43.26
C ALA A 297 -26.63 -22.89 -43.77
N MET A 298 -25.68 -23.72 -44.24
CA MET A 298 -25.96 -24.99 -44.93
C MET A 298 -26.94 -24.83 -46.10
N GLY A 299 -26.94 -23.65 -46.74
CA GLY A 299 -27.78 -23.32 -47.88
C GLY A 299 -27.06 -23.49 -49.21
N PHE A 300 -27.84 -23.55 -50.29
CA PHE A 300 -27.33 -23.55 -51.66
C PHE A 300 -27.23 -22.11 -52.17
N PHE A 301 -26.05 -21.73 -52.65
CA PHE A 301 -25.77 -20.39 -53.14
C PHE A 301 -25.97 -20.29 -54.65
N TYR A 302 -26.76 -19.32 -55.09
CA TYR A 302 -26.99 -19.00 -56.50
C TYR A 302 -26.27 -17.70 -56.86
N LEU A 303 -25.10 -17.86 -57.47
CA LEU A 303 -24.25 -16.76 -57.92
C LEU A 303 -25.01 -15.84 -58.91
N GLY A 304 -25.06 -14.54 -58.62
CA GLY A 304 -25.70 -13.52 -59.46
C GLY A 304 -27.23 -13.49 -59.43
N ALA A 305 -27.89 -14.40 -58.71
CA ALA A 305 -29.35 -14.38 -58.51
C ALA A 305 -29.74 -13.59 -57.26
N MET A 306 -30.89 -12.92 -57.25
CA MET A 306 -31.40 -12.21 -56.06
C MET A 306 -32.69 -12.86 -55.57
N CYS A 307 -32.98 -12.77 -54.27
CA CYS A 307 -34.22 -13.29 -53.69
C CYS A 307 -35.48 -12.69 -54.29
N SER A 308 -35.39 -11.49 -54.87
CA SER A 308 -36.47 -10.85 -55.63
C SER A 308 -36.89 -11.64 -56.87
N ASP A 309 -35.99 -12.45 -57.43
CA ASP A 309 -36.23 -13.25 -58.64
C ASP A 309 -36.76 -14.66 -58.30
N ALA A 310 -37.05 -14.91 -57.02
CA ALA A 310 -37.51 -16.18 -56.47
C ALA A 310 -36.69 -17.42 -56.91
N PRO A 311 -35.35 -17.40 -56.81
CA PRO A 311 -34.50 -18.52 -57.21
C PRO A 311 -34.67 -19.78 -56.31
N CYS A 312 -35.18 -19.61 -55.09
CA CYS A 312 -35.35 -20.69 -54.11
C CYS A 312 -36.64 -21.48 -54.31
N ASN A 313 -36.86 -22.00 -55.52
CA ASN A 313 -38.03 -22.82 -55.80
C ASN A 313 -37.73 -24.28 -55.42
N VAL A 314 -38.46 -24.81 -54.44
CA VAL A 314 -38.27 -26.16 -53.88
C VAL A 314 -38.44 -27.30 -54.90
N ALA A 315 -38.94 -27.01 -56.10
CA ALA A 315 -39.03 -27.96 -57.21
C ALA A 315 -37.70 -28.14 -57.98
N ASP A 316 -36.80 -27.15 -58.00
CA ASP A 316 -35.50 -27.20 -58.70
C ASP A 316 -34.35 -27.65 -57.79
N MET A 317 -34.53 -27.63 -56.47
CA MET A 317 -33.51 -28.07 -55.49
C MET A 317 -33.22 -29.58 -55.49
N ASN A 318 -33.93 -30.37 -56.31
CA ASN A 318 -33.67 -31.80 -56.51
C ASN A 318 -32.92 -32.10 -57.81
N VAL A 319 -32.51 -31.07 -58.57
CA VAL A 319 -31.66 -31.23 -59.75
C VAL A 319 -30.25 -30.78 -59.36
N PRO A 320 -29.24 -31.67 -59.30
CA PRO A 320 -27.87 -31.23 -59.07
C PRO A 320 -27.47 -30.25 -60.18
N PRO A 321 -26.69 -29.19 -59.87
CA PRO A 321 -26.23 -28.25 -60.89
C PRO A 321 -25.43 -29.01 -61.97
N PRO A 322 -25.41 -28.52 -63.22
CA PRO A 322 -24.49 -29.07 -64.21
C PRO A 322 -23.08 -28.92 -63.65
N VAL A 323 -22.40 -30.04 -63.45
CA VAL A 323 -20.98 -30.06 -63.08
C VAL A 323 -20.20 -29.31 -64.16
N SER A 324 -19.80 -28.08 -63.88
CA SER A 324 -18.75 -27.40 -64.63
C SER A 324 -17.45 -28.11 -64.28
N ASP A 325 -17.04 -29.01 -65.18
CA ASP A 325 -15.70 -29.60 -65.35
C ASP A 325 -14.84 -29.68 -64.08
N ALA A 326 -15.02 -30.80 -63.37
CA ALA A 326 -13.98 -31.32 -62.50
C ALA A 326 -12.70 -31.50 -63.32
N ALA A 327 -11.61 -30.95 -62.78
CA ALA A 327 -10.23 -31.11 -63.21
C ALA A 327 -9.95 -32.45 -63.91
N ALA A 328 -9.38 -32.36 -65.11
CA ALA A 328 -8.74 -33.48 -65.76
C ALA A 328 -7.72 -34.12 -64.79
N PRO A 329 -7.70 -35.46 -64.63
CA PRO A 329 -6.64 -36.11 -63.89
C PRO A 329 -5.32 -35.92 -64.64
N MET A 330 -4.32 -35.35 -63.98
CA MET A 330 -2.93 -35.39 -64.43
C MET A 330 -2.47 -36.84 -64.43
N SER A 331 -2.59 -37.51 -65.57
CA SER A 331 -1.93 -38.78 -65.81
C SER A 331 -0.47 -38.52 -66.18
N ASP A 332 0.39 -38.84 -65.22
CA ASP A 332 1.81 -39.07 -65.35
C ASP A 332 2.10 -40.01 -66.54
N ALA A 333 2.89 -39.54 -67.51
CA ALA A 333 3.42 -40.37 -68.58
C ALA A 333 4.76 -39.78 -69.06
N THR A 334 5.80 -40.08 -68.30
CA THR A 334 7.16 -40.16 -68.83
C THR A 334 7.26 -41.41 -69.71
N ALA A 335 7.43 -41.24 -71.02
CA ALA A 335 8.06 -42.22 -71.91
C ALA A 335 8.24 -41.65 -73.33
N ASP A 336 9.38 -40.99 -73.57
CA ASP A 336 10.00 -40.99 -74.89
C ASP A 336 11.24 -41.91 -74.78
N ALA A 337 11.10 -43.11 -75.32
CA ALA A 337 12.19 -44.03 -75.58
C ALA A 337 12.07 -44.46 -77.04
N GLY A 338 12.78 -43.75 -77.92
CA GLY A 338 13.37 -44.36 -79.11
C GLY A 338 14.73 -44.97 -78.75
N PRO A 339 15.31 -45.86 -79.59
CA PRO A 339 15.06 -46.02 -81.03
C PRO A 339 14.33 -47.32 -81.43
#